data_AF-A0A924W749-F1
#
_entry.id   AF-A0A924W749-F1
#
_cell.length_a   1.000
_cell.length_b   1.000
_cell.length_c   1.000
_cell.angle_alpha   90.00
_cell.angle_beta   90.00
_cell.angle_gamma   90.00
#
_symmetry.space_group_name_H-M   'P 1'
#
loop_
_entity.id
_entity.type
_entity.pdbx_description
1 polymer ?
#
loop_
_entity_poly.entity_id
_entity_poly.type
_entity_poly.pdbx_seq_one_letter_code
_entity_poly.pdbx_strand_id
1 'polypeptide(L)'
;MAERDAHSDVPVSGSSTGASPAPPPASLVPLSPRRHIPNMLTMLRVVLACGFFAVLSRWSIVDSPIMHSRDGGGSFSHLDWTLIGAAAIFLLAAVTDALDGYLARRWKVVSVFGRIMDPFADKLLVIGAFVFLAGPGFTYGVMAPAKTGALLEAGREQAMEIWYWSVSGVQPWMVALILGRELLVTSIRGVFEGRGVSFAASWSGKFKMILQCICVPGVLLLLNVPLPADGTATGWAWRAIQILVGLTVFVTAWSGMPYITRAIAEVRSARPEQS
;
A
#
# COMPACT_ATOMS: atom_id res chain seq x y z
N MET A 1 -68.68 -66.76 -14.06
CA MET A 1 -69.40 -67.16 -12.83
C MET A 1 -68.76 -66.35 -11.71
N ALA A 2 -69.10 -65.06 -11.58
CA ALA A 2 -70.31 -64.46 -11.02
C ALA A 2 -70.19 -64.27 -9.48
N GLU A 3 -69.85 -63.03 -9.08
CA GLU A 3 -70.14 -62.31 -7.82
C GLU A 3 -69.66 -60.86 -8.10
N ARG A 4 -70.42 -59.74 -8.16
CA ARG A 4 -71.55 -59.18 -7.38
C ARG A 4 -71.24 -59.25 -5.88
N ASP A 5 -71.09 -58.16 -5.12
CA ASP A 5 -71.87 -56.91 -4.97
C ASP A 5 -70.96 -55.82 -4.33
N ALA A 6 -70.95 -54.54 -4.74
CA ALA A 6 -71.90 -53.43 -4.58
C ALA A 6 -71.74 -52.59 -3.28
N HIS A 7 -71.93 -51.27 -3.45
CA HIS A 7 -72.06 -50.17 -2.47
C HIS A 7 -70.78 -49.64 -1.77
N SER A 8 -70.58 -48.34 -1.57
CA SER A 8 -71.31 -47.11 -1.93
C SER A 8 -70.50 -45.91 -1.42
N ASP A 9 -70.61 -44.80 -2.15
CA ASP A 9 -70.61 -43.42 -1.64
C ASP A 9 -69.35 -42.80 -1.00
N VAL A 10 -68.89 -41.79 -1.73
CA VAL A 10 -68.00 -40.70 -1.33
C VAL A 10 -68.65 -39.87 -0.21
N PRO A 11 -67.83 -39.26 0.67
CA PRO A 11 -67.97 -37.81 0.81
C PRO A 11 -66.63 -37.08 0.75
N VAL A 12 -66.62 -36.05 -0.09
CA VAL A 12 -65.65 -34.95 -0.11
C VAL A 12 -65.89 -34.09 1.14
N SER A 13 -64.89 -33.94 2.01
CA SER A 13 -64.56 -32.67 2.67
C SER A 13 -63.32 -32.81 3.54
N GLY A 14 -62.40 -31.84 3.45
CA GLY A 14 -61.20 -31.82 4.28
C GLY A 14 -60.08 -30.99 3.66
N SER A 15 -60.33 -29.70 3.43
CA SER A 15 -59.30 -28.71 3.16
C SER A 15 -58.39 -28.58 4.40
N SER A 16 -57.30 -29.34 4.44
CA SER A 16 -56.20 -29.08 5.38
C SER A 16 -55.19 -28.16 4.69
N THR A 17 -55.29 -26.89 5.03
CA THR A 17 -54.23 -25.89 4.86
C THR A 17 -52.93 -26.45 5.45
N GLY A 18 -52.05 -26.95 4.59
CA GLY A 18 -50.67 -27.23 4.92
C GLY A 18 -49.93 -25.91 5.17
N ALA A 19 -50.10 -25.34 6.36
CA ALA A 19 -49.23 -24.28 6.84
C ALA A 19 -47.82 -24.87 6.96
N SER A 20 -46.94 -24.47 6.06
CA SER A 20 -45.51 -24.74 6.16
C SER A 20 -45.02 -24.22 7.53
N PRO A 21 -44.30 -25.03 8.34
CA PRO A 21 -43.86 -24.57 9.64
C PRO A 21 -42.98 -23.33 9.45
N ALA A 22 -43.31 -22.26 10.18
CA ALA A 22 -42.55 -21.01 10.17
C ALA A 22 -41.05 -21.32 10.41
N PRO A 23 -40.13 -20.67 9.69
CA PRO A 23 -38.70 -20.88 9.91
C PRO A 23 -38.39 -20.59 11.39
N PRO A 24 -37.59 -21.44 12.05
CA PRO A 24 -37.25 -21.23 13.45
C PRO A 24 -36.64 -19.82 13.61
N PRO A 25 -36.99 -19.08 14.69
CA PRO A 25 -36.43 -17.75 14.91
C PRO A 25 -34.91 -17.88 14.91
N ALA A 26 -34.25 -17.04 14.11
CA ALA A 26 -32.80 -17.03 13.96
C ALA A 26 -32.17 -17.06 15.36
N SER A 27 -31.70 -18.23 15.78
CA SER A 27 -30.96 -18.37 17.01
C SER A 27 -29.76 -17.46 16.84
N LEU A 28 -29.68 -16.44 17.69
CA LEU A 28 -28.52 -15.57 17.81
C LEU A 28 -27.38 -16.47 18.30
N VAL A 29 -26.73 -17.18 17.38
CA VAL A 29 -25.47 -17.85 17.65
C VAL A 29 -24.56 -16.75 18.17
N PRO A 30 -24.15 -16.77 19.45
CA PRO A 30 -23.29 -15.74 19.98
C PRO A 30 -22.01 -15.78 19.15
N LEU A 31 -21.73 -14.68 18.43
CA LEU A 31 -20.53 -14.56 17.62
C LEU A 31 -19.34 -14.79 18.55
N SER A 32 -18.52 -15.79 18.25
CA SER A 32 -17.39 -16.11 19.11
C SER A 32 -16.46 -14.89 19.22
N PRO A 33 -15.98 -14.51 20.43
CA PRO A 33 -15.16 -13.30 20.64
C PRO A 33 -13.90 -13.23 19.76
N ARG A 34 -13.43 -14.40 19.29
CA ARG A 34 -12.27 -14.55 18.41
C ARG A 34 -12.48 -14.00 16.99
N ARG A 35 -13.72 -13.67 16.59
CA ARG A 35 -13.98 -13.05 15.27
C ARG A 35 -13.51 -11.59 15.15
N HIS A 36 -13.36 -10.87 16.26
CA HIS A 36 -13.02 -9.44 16.24
C HIS A 36 -11.52 -9.16 16.16
N ILE A 37 -10.68 -10.15 16.49
CA ILE A 37 -9.22 -9.99 16.58
C ILE A 37 -8.62 -9.49 15.24
N PRO A 38 -8.91 -10.11 14.06
CA PRO A 38 -8.34 -9.64 12.80
C PRO A 38 -8.73 -8.19 12.47
N ASN A 39 -10.00 -7.82 12.67
CA ASN A 39 -10.45 -6.44 12.44
C ASN A 39 -9.76 -5.43 13.36
N MET A 40 -9.51 -5.81 14.62
CA MET A 40 -8.79 -4.94 15.56
C MET A 40 -7.35 -4.72 15.12
N LEU A 41 -6.68 -5.72 14.52
CA LEU A 41 -5.35 -5.56 13.94
C LEU A 41 -5.37 -4.60 12.74
N THR A 42 -6.36 -4.71 11.86
CA THR A 42 -6.50 -3.77 10.73
C THR A 42 -6.73 -2.34 11.22
N MET A 43 -7.60 -2.15 12.21
CA MET A 43 -7.85 -0.83 12.80
C MET A 43 -6.60 -0.28 13.48
N LEU A 44 -5.88 -1.13 14.21
CA LEU A 44 -4.59 -0.76 14.79
C LEU A 44 -3.60 -0.30 13.71
N ARG A 45 -3.56 -0.98 12.56
CA ARG A 45 -2.68 -0.59 11.45
C ARG A 45 -2.98 0.81 10.92
N VAL A 46 -4.26 1.16 10.76
CA VAL A 46 -4.65 2.52 10.34
C VAL A 46 -4.19 3.55 11.38
N VAL A 47 -4.36 3.26 12.67
CA VAL A 47 -3.88 4.12 13.75
C VAL A 47 -2.35 4.27 13.73
N LEU A 48 -1.62 3.17 13.54
CA LEU A 48 -0.17 3.18 13.40
C LEU A 48 0.29 3.96 12.17
N ALA A 49 -0.42 3.85 11.04
CA ALA A 49 -0.15 4.64 9.85
C ALA A 49 -0.32 6.14 10.11
N CYS A 50 -1.41 6.54 10.76
CA CYS A 50 -1.61 7.94 11.17
C CYS A 50 -0.52 8.42 12.13
N GLY A 51 -0.14 7.59 13.11
CA GLY A 51 0.96 7.89 14.04
C GLY A 51 2.30 8.05 13.31
N PHE A 52 2.60 7.16 12.37
CA PHE A 52 3.77 7.24 11.51
C PHE A 52 3.83 8.57 10.74
N PHE A 53 2.74 8.97 10.09
CA PHE A 53 2.68 10.25 9.39
C PHE A 53 2.79 11.45 10.32
N ALA A 54 2.22 11.38 11.52
CA ALA A 54 2.31 12.45 12.52
C ALA A 54 3.71 12.60 13.14
N VAL A 55 4.50 11.52 13.16
CA VAL A 55 5.91 11.56 13.54
C VAL A 55 6.74 12.11 12.38
N LEU A 56 6.53 11.62 11.16
CA LEU A 56 7.25 12.11 9.98
C LEU A 56 6.97 13.57 9.66
N SER A 57 5.76 14.06 9.89
CA SER A 57 5.40 15.46 9.65
C SER A 57 6.17 16.45 10.54
N ARG A 58 6.74 15.97 11.66
CA ARG A 58 7.58 16.77 12.55
C ARG A 58 9.04 16.80 12.12
N TRP A 59 9.46 15.95 11.20
CA TRP A 59 10.83 15.91 10.74
C TRP A 59 11.01 16.77 9.49
N SER A 60 12.08 17.57 9.49
CA SER A 60 12.48 18.43 8.38
C SER A 60 14.00 18.33 8.21
N ILE A 61 14.46 18.22 6.96
CA ILE A 61 15.88 18.21 6.64
C ILE A 61 16.59 19.48 7.11
N VAL A 62 15.89 20.61 7.13
CA VAL A 62 16.44 21.92 7.53
C VAL A 62 16.82 21.94 9.01
N ASP A 63 15.99 21.32 9.86
CA ASP A 63 16.20 21.26 11.32
C ASP A 63 16.98 20.00 11.74
N SER A 64 17.44 19.21 10.77
CA SER A 64 18.08 17.92 11.05
C SER A 64 19.54 18.10 11.52
N PRO A 65 20.03 17.20 12.39
CA PRO A 65 21.43 17.11 12.76
C PRO A 65 22.37 16.99 11.55
N ILE A 66 21.89 16.45 10.42
CA ILE A 66 22.63 16.33 9.16
C ILE A 66 23.04 17.72 8.64
N MET A 67 22.15 18.70 8.72
CA MET A 67 22.39 20.08 8.27
C MET A 67 23.28 20.83 9.29
N HIS A 68 22.96 20.72 10.58
CA HIS A 68 23.70 21.40 11.65
C HIS A 68 25.13 20.87 11.87
N SER A 69 25.41 19.61 11.53
CA SER A 69 26.77 19.05 11.59
C SER A 69 27.73 19.71 10.59
N ARG A 70 27.20 20.43 9.59
CA ARG A 70 27.98 21.15 8.58
C ARG A 70 28.56 22.47 9.09
N ASP A 71 28.04 23.00 10.19
CA ASP A 71 28.45 24.29 10.78
C ASP A 71 29.59 24.16 11.82
N GLY A 72 30.25 22.98 11.90
CA GLY A 72 31.52 22.79 12.61
C GLY A 72 31.45 22.75 14.15
N GLY A 73 30.25 22.62 14.75
CA GLY A 73 30.07 22.78 16.20
C GLY A 73 29.46 21.61 16.99
N GLY A 74 29.23 20.42 16.42
CA GLY A 74 28.45 19.36 17.09
C GLY A 74 29.04 17.96 17.06
N SER A 75 28.97 17.25 18.19
CA SER A 75 29.30 15.83 18.35
C SER A 75 28.69 14.96 17.23
N PHE A 76 29.53 14.12 16.62
CA PHE A 76 29.24 13.21 15.49
C PHE A 76 28.18 12.12 15.75
N SER A 77 27.33 12.21 16.78
CA SER A 77 26.56 11.07 17.31
C SER A 77 25.06 11.32 17.53
N HIS A 78 24.47 12.35 16.93
CA HIS A 78 23.03 12.55 17.06
C HIS A 78 22.26 11.67 16.07
N LEU A 79 22.00 10.42 16.46
CA LEU A 79 20.96 9.61 15.85
C LEU A 79 19.63 10.38 15.92
N ASP A 80 18.98 10.53 14.78
CA ASP A 80 17.66 11.13 14.65
C ASP A 80 16.59 10.17 15.18
N TRP A 81 16.29 10.31 16.48
CA TRP A 81 15.27 9.52 17.16
C TRP A 81 13.89 9.60 16.48
N THR A 82 13.57 10.72 15.81
CA THR A 82 12.33 10.86 15.03
C THR A 82 12.29 9.90 13.83
N LEU A 83 13.39 9.78 13.08
CA LEU A 83 13.48 8.86 11.94
C LEU A 83 13.49 7.39 12.41
N ILE A 84 14.17 7.10 13.51
CA ILE A 84 14.18 5.77 14.13
C ILE A 84 12.78 5.40 14.63
N GLY A 85 12.11 6.32 15.32
CA GLY A 85 10.73 6.16 15.79
C GLY A 85 9.76 5.92 14.63
N ALA A 86 9.87 6.71 13.55
CA ALA A 86 9.06 6.51 12.35
C ALA A 86 9.33 5.13 11.71
N ALA A 87 10.59 4.73 11.56
CA ALA A 87 10.94 3.41 11.04
C ALA A 87 10.38 2.28 11.91
N ALA A 88 10.46 2.41 13.24
CA ALA A 88 9.91 1.43 14.18
C ALA A 88 8.38 1.31 14.09
N ILE A 89 7.66 2.44 14.02
CA ILE A 89 6.20 2.44 13.86
C ILE A 89 5.80 1.80 12.52
N PHE A 90 6.51 2.12 11.44
CA PHE A 90 6.26 1.53 10.12
C PHE A 90 6.47 0.01 10.14
N LEU A 91 7.58 -0.46 10.73
CA LEU A 91 7.88 -1.88 10.86
C LEU A 91 6.82 -2.59 11.71
N LEU A 92 6.38 -1.98 12.82
CA LEU A 92 5.31 -2.52 13.65
C LEU A 92 4.00 -2.66 12.86
N ALA A 93 3.65 -1.66 12.05
CA ALA A 93 2.47 -1.70 11.19
C ALA A 93 2.58 -2.80 10.11
N ALA A 94 3.74 -2.96 9.49
CA ALA A 94 4.00 -4.01 8.50
C ALA A 94 3.97 -5.43 9.12
N VAL A 95 4.51 -5.59 10.33
CA VAL A 95 4.43 -6.86 11.06
C VAL A 95 2.98 -7.19 11.46
N THR A 96 2.19 -6.17 11.82
CA THR A 96 0.77 -6.36 12.13
C THR A 96 -0.01 -6.94 10.94
N ASP A 97 0.31 -6.53 9.70
CA ASP A 97 -0.24 -7.11 8.46
C ASP A 97 0.18 -8.57 8.21
N ALA A 98 1.46 -8.89 8.47
CA ALA A 98 1.89 -10.28 8.34
C ALA A 98 1.16 -11.19 9.36
N LEU A 99 0.92 -10.66 10.57
CA LEU A 99 0.26 -11.38 11.66
C LEU A 99 -1.24 -11.57 11.40
N ASP A 100 -1.99 -10.52 11.01
CA ASP A 100 -3.42 -10.68 10.74
C ASP A 100 -3.68 -11.63 9.56
N GLY A 101 -2.87 -11.57 8.50
CA GLY A 101 -2.93 -12.50 7.39
C GLY A 101 -2.66 -13.95 7.81
N TYR A 102 -1.74 -14.17 8.75
CA TYR A 102 -1.48 -15.50 9.32
C TYR A 102 -2.64 -16.00 10.20
N LEU A 103 -3.16 -15.14 11.09
CA LEU A 103 -4.28 -15.44 11.98
C LEU A 103 -5.57 -15.73 11.20
N ALA A 104 -5.87 -14.93 10.17
CA ALA A 104 -7.05 -15.11 9.32
C ALA A 104 -7.06 -16.48 8.63
N ARG A 105 -5.90 -16.92 8.11
CA ARG A 105 -5.74 -18.26 7.51
C ARG A 105 -5.93 -19.38 8.53
N ARG A 106 -5.43 -19.19 9.76
CA ARG A 106 -5.51 -20.21 10.83
C ARG A 106 -6.91 -20.34 11.42
N TRP A 107 -7.68 -19.26 11.48
CA TRP A 107 -8.99 -19.24 12.13
C TRP A 107 -10.19 -19.31 11.17
N LYS A 108 -9.98 -19.29 9.84
CA LYS A 108 -11.05 -19.32 8.82
C LYS A 108 -12.15 -18.28 9.07
N VAL A 109 -11.84 -17.19 9.77
CA VAL A 109 -12.75 -16.08 10.01
C VAL A 109 -12.41 -14.99 9.00
N VAL A 110 -13.36 -14.69 8.12
CA VAL A 110 -13.26 -13.57 7.18
C VAL A 110 -14.41 -12.61 7.48
N SER A 111 -14.08 -11.40 7.92
CA SER A 111 -15.08 -10.34 8.09
C SER A 111 -15.21 -9.54 6.78
N VAL A 112 -16.42 -9.05 6.48
CA VAL A 112 -16.68 -8.20 5.30
C VAL A 112 -15.89 -6.90 5.40
N PHE A 113 -15.83 -6.32 6.61
CA PHE A 113 -15.12 -5.09 6.89
C PHE A 113 -13.61 -5.23 6.67
N GLY A 114 -12.99 -6.28 7.21
CA GLY A 114 -11.55 -6.56 7.06
C GLY A 114 -11.17 -6.72 5.59
N ARG A 115 -12.01 -7.41 4.79
CA ARG A 115 -11.78 -7.55 3.34
C ARG A 115 -11.64 -6.23 2.59
N ILE A 116 -12.32 -5.18 3.05
CA ILE A 116 -12.28 -3.84 2.45
C ILE A 116 -11.15 -3.01 3.06
N MET A 117 -11.00 -3.11 4.39
CA MET A 117 -10.08 -2.27 5.14
C MET A 117 -8.61 -2.73 4.98
N ASP A 118 -8.33 -4.02 4.84
CA ASP A 118 -6.96 -4.52 4.69
C ASP A 118 -6.29 -3.95 3.43
N PRO A 119 -6.89 -4.04 2.21
CA PRO A 119 -6.30 -3.47 1.01
C PRO A 119 -6.23 -1.94 1.04
N PHE A 120 -7.10 -1.28 1.81
CA PHE A 120 -7.08 0.16 1.99
C PHE A 120 -5.93 0.60 2.88
N ALA A 121 -5.85 0.03 4.09
CA ALA A 121 -4.84 0.35 5.09
C ALA A 121 -3.42 0.04 4.57
N ASP A 122 -3.27 -1.06 3.83
CA ASP A 122 -2.04 -1.44 3.16
C ASP A 122 -1.54 -0.35 2.19
N LYS A 123 -2.40 0.07 1.27
CA LYS A 123 -2.07 1.12 0.29
C LYS A 123 -1.84 2.47 0.96
N LEU A 124 -2.64 2.82 1.96
CA LEU A 124 -2.50 4.07 2.70
C LEU A 124 -1.11 4.18 3.33
N LEU A 125 -0.69 3.14 4.06
CA LEU A 125 0.60 3.14 4.76
C LEU A 125 1.77 3.27 3.78
N VAL A 126 1.83 2.40 2.75
CA VAL A 126 2.97 2.35 1.84
C VAL A 126 3.01 3.55 0.90
N ILE A 127 1.90 3.88 0.23
CA ILE A 127 1.86 5.02 -0.70
C ILE A 127 2.04 6.32 0.07
N GLY A 128 1.39 6.46 1.23
CA GLY A 128 1.56 7.62 2.09
C GLY A 128 3.01 7.81 2.52
N ALA A 129 3.73 6.73 2.84
CA ALA A 129 5.16 6.81 3.15
C ALA A 129 5.97 7.36 1.99
N PHE A 130 5.76 6.87 0.77
CA PHE A 130 6.45 7.40 -0.43
C PHE A 130 6.08 8.86 -0.73
N VAL A 131 4.83 9.27 -0.49
CA VAL A 131 4.40 10.68 -0.61
C VAL A 131 5.17 11.56 0.37
N PHE A 132 5.27 11.16 1.65
CA PHE A 132 6.03 11.91 2.65
C PHE A 132 7.52 11.97 2.31
N LEU A 133 8.12 10.86 1.88
CA LEU A 133 9.53 10.81 1.48
C LEU A 133 9.82 11.69 0.26
N ALA A 134 8.86 11.93 -0.63
CA ALA A 134 9.00 12.86 -1.76
C ALA A 134 8.63 14.32 -1.39
N GLY A 135 8.14 14.55 -0.18
CA GLY A 135 7.60 15.82 0.27
C GLY A 135 8.64 16.82 0.77
N PRO A 136 8.22 18.05 1.11
CA PRO A 136 9.09 19.15 1.50
C PRO A 136 10.03 18.84 2.68
N GLY A 137 9.61 17.99 3.62
CA GLY A 137 10.45 17.61 4.76
C GLY A 137 11.76 16.92 4.34
N PHE A 138 11.79 16.26 3.18
CA PHE A 138 12.96 15.54 2.66
C PHE A 138 13.61 16.23 1.46
N THR A 139 13.17 17.43 1.08
CA THR A 139 13.73 18.16 -0.06
C THR A 139 14.47 19.41 0.39
N TYR A 140 15.61 19.68 -0.24
CA TYR A 140 16.36 20.91 -0.04
C TYR A 140 16.65 21.56 -1.39
N GLY A 141 16.53 22.89 -1.43
CA GLY A 141 16.85 23.69 -2.60
C GLY A 141 18.34 24.00 -2.66
N VAL A 142 18.95 23.76 -3.81
CA VAL A 142 20.30 24.20 -4.13
C VAL A 142 20.21 25.29 -5.18
N MET A 143 20.82 26.45 -4.92
CA MET A 143 20.91 27.51 -5.91
C MET A 143 21.90 27.09 -6.99
N ALA A 144 21.45 27.05 -8.24
CA ALA A 144 22.29 26.74 -9.39
C ALA A 144 22.07 27.79 -10.50
N PRO A 145 23.06 27.99 -11.39
CA PRO A 145 22.90 28.93 -12.48
C PRO A 145 21.77 28.49 -13.41
N ALA A 146 20.87 29.42 -13.74
CA ALA A 146 19.72 29.16 -14.60
C ALA A 146 20.17 28.58 -15.96
N LYS A 147 19.52 27.51 -16.42
CA LYS A 147 19.80 26.94 -17.74
C LYS A 147 19.13 27.79 -18.83
N THR A 148 19.81 28.86 -19.23
CA THR A 148 19.65 29.55 -20.52
C THR A 148 18.23 30.04 -20.85
N GLY A 149 17.91 31.20 -20.28
CA GLY A 149 16.94 32.18 -20.77
C GLY A 149 17.38 33.63 -20.50
N ALA A 150 18.33 33.84 -19.59
CA ALA A 150 18.90 35.14 -19.21
C ALA A 150 20.08 35.60 -20.10
N LEU A 151 20.21 35.05 -21.32
CA LEU A 151 21.21 35.49 -22.30
C LEU A 151 20.64 36.46 -23.36
N LEU A 152 19.33 36.72 -23.36
CA LEU A 152 18.72 37.72 -24.25
C LEU A 152 18.60 39.13 -23.62
N GLU A 153 18.76 39.25 -22.30
CA GLU A 153 18.81 40.54 -21.60
C GLU A 153 20.22 40.77 -21.06
N ALA A 154 21.14 41.13 -21.96
CA ALA A 154 22.47 41.60 -21.56
C ALA A 154 22.33 42.85 -20.67
N GLY A 155 22.47 42.66 -19.35
CA GLY A 155 22.59 43.79 -18.41
C GLY A 155 22.13 43.56 -16.97
N ARG A 156 21.43 42.47 -16.62
CA ARG A 156 20.95 42.24 -15.25
C ARG A 156 21.38 40.89 -14.69
N GLU A 157 21.92 40.97 -13.48
CA GLU A 157 21.98 39.96 -12.41
C GLU A 157 21.88 38.50 -12.86
N GLN A 158 22.95 37.72 -12.64
CA GLN A 158 22.98 36.28 -12.85
C GLN A 158 21.72 35.63 -12.27
N ALA A 159 20.80 35.22 -13.16
CA ALA A 159 19.57 34.55 -12.75
C ALA A 159 19.94 33.22 -12.07
N MET A 160 19.66 33.13 -10.78
CA MET A 160 19.84 31.92 -9.99
C MET A 160 18.51 31.18 -9.94
N GLU A 161 18.52 29.89 -10.26
CA GLU A 161 17.36 29.00 -10.13
C GLU A 161 17.56 28.07 -8.93
N ILE A 162 16.46 27.75 -8.24
CA ILE A 162 16.47 26.81 -7.12
C ILE A 162 16.18 25.41 -7.67
N TRP A 163 17.16 24.53 -7.62
CA TRP A 163 17.04 23.13 -7.97
C TRP A 163 16.75 22.32 -6.71
N TYR A 164 15.62 21.61 -6.69
CA TYR A 164 15.24 20.80 -5.53
C TYR A 164 15.85 19.39 -5.62
N TRP A 165 16.55 19.00 -4.55
CA TRP A 165 17.10 17.65 -4.38
C TRP A 165 16.41 16.96 -3.21
N SER A 166 16.12 15.67 -3.35
CA SER A 166 15.44 14.86 -2.32
C SER A 166 16.45 13.98 -1.57
N VAL A 167 16.65 14.18 -0.26
CA VAL A 167 17.57 13.34 0.55
C VAL A 167 17.07 11.91 0.73
N SER A 168 15.78 11.66 0.56
CA SER A 168 15.23 10.30 0.60
C SER A 168 15.52 9.51 -0.68
N GLY A 169 16.03 10.17 -1.73
CA GLY A 169 16.16 9.61 -3.08
C GLY A 169 14.83 9.46 -3.83
N VAL A 170 13.69 9.61 -3.14
CA VAL A 170 12.35 9.50 -3.74
C VAL A 170 11.99 10.80 -4.43
N GLN A 171 11.64 10.70 -5.71
CA GLN A 171 11.22 11.83 -6.54
C GLN A 171 9.71 11.79 -6.81
N PRO A 172 9.03 12.93 -7.01
CA PRO A 172 7.58 12.96 -7.22
C PRO A 172 7.07 12.06 -8.35
N TRP A 173 7.82 11.95 -9.45
CA TRP A 173 7.45 11.07 -10.58
C TRP A 173 7.45 9.59 -10.20
N MET A 174 8.31 9.17 -9.26
CA MET A 174 8.36 7.79 -8.76
C MET A 174 7.10 7.46 -7.98
N VAL A 175 6.63 8.40 -7.15
CA VAL A 175 5.39 8.27 -6.38
C VAL A 175 4.18 8.17 -7.31
N ALA A 176 4.13 9.02 -8.34
CA ALA A 176 3.08 8.95 -9.37
C ALA A 176 3.07 7.59 -10.08
N LEU A 177 4.25 7.04 -10.42
CA LEU A 177 4.38 5.70 -11.00
C LEU A 177 3.87 4.62 -10.04
N ILE A 178 4.31 4.63 -8.77
CA ILE A 178 3.90 3.66 -7.75
C ILE A 178 2.38 3.68 -7.58
N LEU A 179 1.80 4.87 -7.36
CA LEU A 179 0.37 5.07 -7.22
C LEU A 179 -0.40 4.63 -8.47
N GLY A 180 0.02 5.08 -9.64
CA GLY A 180 -0.60 4.74 -10.92
C GLY A 180 -0.61 3.24 -11.16
N ARG A 181 0.49 2.55 -10.86
CA ARG A 181 0.59 1.09 -10.95
C ARG A 181 -0.33 0.40 -9.95
N GLU A 182 -0.41 0.85 -8.70
CA GLU A 182 -1.30 0.25 -7.69
C GLU A 182 -2.77 0.38 -8.07
N LEU A 183 -3.18 1.56 -8.55
CA LEU A 183 -4.54 1.79 -9.03
C LEU A 183 -4.85 0.97 -10.28
N LEU A 184 -3.92 0.88 -11.23
CA LEU A 184 -4.08 0.10 -12.45
C LEU A 184 -4.30 -1.39 -12.16
N VAL A 185 -3.43 -2.01 -11.35
CA VAL A 185 -3.55 -3.45 -11.03
C VAL A 185 -4.82 -3.73 -10.22
N THR A 186 -5.18 -2.83 -9.29
CA THR A 186 -6.42 -2.94 -8.51
C THR A 186 -7.64 -2.87 -9.43
N SER A 187 -7.65 -1.95 -10.39
CA SER A 187 -8.78 -1.75 -11.31
C SER A 187 -8.95 -2.94 -12.25
N ILE A 188 -7.86 -3.43 -12.86
CA ILE A 188 -7.88 -4.63 -13.69
C ILE A 188 -8.46 -5.80 -12.90
N ARG A 189 -7.91 -6.06 -11.70
CA ARG A 189 -8.38 -7.17 -10.87
C ARG A 189 -9.87 -7.03 -10.54
N GLY A 190 -10.32 -5.85 -10.14
CA GLY A 190 -11.73 -5.59 -9.84
C GLY A 190 -12.66 -5.85 -11.02
N VAL A 191 -12.29 -5.43 -12.23
CA VAL A 191 -13.11 -5.65 -13.44
C VAL A 191 -13.17 -7.13 -13.82
N PHE A 192 -12.04 -7.85 -13.81
CA PHE A 192 -12.01 -9.25 -14.24
C PHE A 192 -12.59 -10.20 -13.20
N GLU A 193 -12.36 -9.97 -11.90
CA GLU A 193 -13.01 -10.74 -10.84
C GLU A 193 -14.52 -10.50 -10.85
N GLY A 194 -14.98 -9.29 -11.18
CA GLY A 194 -16.40 -8.98 -11.41
C GLY A 194 -17.03 -9.74 -12.59
N ARG A 195 -16.24 -10.19 -13.55
CA ARG A 195 -16.67 -11.04 -14.68
C ARG A 195 -16.53 -12.54 -14.40
N GLY A 196 -16.15 -12.94 -13.18
CA GLY A 196 -15.94 -14.33 -12.80
C GLY A 196 -14.59 -14.92 -13.24
N VAL A 197 -13.69 -14.13 -13.82
CA VAL A 197 -12.33 -14.58 -14.17
C VAL A 197 -11.44 -14.42 -12.94
N SER A 198 -10.98 -15.53 -12.36
CA SER A 198 -10.16 -15.49 -11.15
C SER A 198 -8.72 -15.04 -11.46
N PHE A 199 -8.42 -13.79 -11.12
CA PHE A 199 -7.06 -13.24 -11.24
C PHE A 199 -6.25 -13.53 -9.97
N ALA A 200 -5.69 -14.75 -9.90
CA ALA A 200 -4.79 -15.11 -8.81
C ALA A 200 -3.59 -14.14 -8.73
N ALA A 201 -3.21 -13.78 -7.50
CA ALA A 201 -2.11 -12.86 -7.23
C ALA A 201 -0.79 -13.37 -7.84
N SER A 202 -0.19 -12.58 -8.71
CA SER A 202 1.12 -12.86 -9.29
C SER A 202 2.23 -12.82 -8.22
N TRP A 203 3.24 -13.68 -8.40
CA TRP A 203 4.42 -13.71 -7.55
C TRP A 203 5.19 -12.37 -7.56
N SER A 204 5.18 -11.68 -8.72
CA SER A 204 5.76 -10.34 -8.88
C SER A 204 5.13 -9.30 -7.94
N GLY A 205 3.85 -9.46 -7.59
CA GLY A 205 3.15 -8.55 -6.67
C GLY A 205 3.57 -8.73 -5.21
N LYS A 206 4.06 -9.92 -4.82
CA LYS A 206 4.60 -10.15 -3.46
C LYS A 206 5.99 -9.54 -3.33
N PHE A 207 6.82 -9.70 -4.36
CA PHE A 207 8.19 -9.20 -4.34
C PHE A 207 8.27 -7.67 -4.27
N LYS A 208 7.40 -6.95 -5.03
CA LYS A 208 7.31 -5.48 -4.93
C LYS A 208 7.01 -5.04 -3.48
N MET A 209 6.14 -5.78 -2.79
CA MET A 209 5.63 -5.40 -1.48
C MET A 209 6.72 -5.57 -0.42
N ILE A 210 7.46 -6.68 -0.49
CA ILE A 210 8.64 -6.90 0.34
C ILE A 210 9.65 -5.76 0.14
N LEU A 211 9.93 -5.39 -1.11
CA LEU A 211 10.84 -4.28 -1.38
C LEU A 211 10.33 -2.94 -0.85
N GLN A 212 9.04 -2.63 -1.01
CA GLN A 212 8.45 -1.40 -0.48
C GLN A 212 8.54 -1.35 1.07
N CYS A 213 8.28 -2.48 1.74
CA CYS A 213 8.39 -2.60 3.19
C CYS A 213 9.82 -2.53 3.71
N ILE A 214 10.83 -2.89 2.90
CA ILE A 214 12.25 -2.71 3.23
C ILE A 214 12.70 -1.29 2.90
N CYS A 215 12.26 -0.75 1.77
CA CYS A 215 12.67 0.55 1.24
C CYS A 215 12.34 1.68 2.20
N VAL A 216 11.09 1.76 2.69
CA VAL A 216 10.66 2.86 3.56
C VAL A 216 11.50 2.95 4.85
N PRO A 217 11.54 1.94 5.73
CA PRO A 217 12.37 1.99 6.93
C PRO A 217 13.87 2.02 6.59
N GLY A 218 14.31 1.36 5.52
CA GLY A 218 15.69 1.38 5.07
C GLY A 218 16.17 2.79 4.72
N VAL A 219 15.38 3.57 4.00
CA VAL A 219 15.67 4.99 3.71
C VAL A 219 15.72 5.81 5.00
N LEU A 220 14.72 5.67 5.88
CA LEU A 220 14.68 6.41 7.15
C LEU A 220 15.90 6.12 8.04
N LEU A 221 16.35 4.86 8.10
CA LEU A 221 17.52 4.47 8.87
C LEU A 221 18.83 4.86 8.20
N LEU A 222 18.95 4.76 6.87
CA LEU A 222 20.16 5.16 6.14
C LEU A 222 20.41 6.67 6.21
N LEU A 223 19.36 7.48 6.40
CA LEU A 223 19.48 8.92 6.67
C LEU A 223 20.15 9.23 8.02
N ASN A 224 20.20 8.29 8.96
CA ASN A 224 20.90 8.49 10.24
C ASN A 224 22.42 8.27 10.13
N VAL A 225 22.93 7.83 8.98
CA VAL A 225 24.37 7.64 8.79
C VAL A 225 25.05 9.01 8.73
N PRO A 226 25.97 9.34 9.65
CA PRO A 226 26.60 10.65 9.69
C PRO A 226 27.35 10.96 8.39
N LEU A 227 27.24 12.20 7.91
CA LEU A 227 28.09 12.71 6.83
C LEU A 227 29.50 12.96 7.40
N PRO A 228 30.56 12.32 6.89
CA PRO A 228 31.92 12.56 7.36
C PRO A 228 32.40 13.99 7.06
N ALA A 229 33.12 14.59 8.03
CA ALA A 229 33.54 16.00 8.02
C ALA A 229 34.50 16.39 6.88
N ASP A 230 35.16 15.41 6.28
CA ASP A 230 36.07 15.54 5.14
C ASP A 230 35.33 15.70 3.79
N GLY A 231 33.99 15.61 3.78
CA GLY A 231 33.19 15.74 2.56
C GLY A 231 33.34 14.57 1.58
N THR A 232 34.19 13.58 1.88
CA THR A 232 34.54 12.47 0.98
C THR A 232 34.02 11.08 1.36
N ALA A 233 33.20 10.91 2.40
CA ALA A 233 32.82 9.56 2.83
C ALA A 233 31.32 9.31 3.15
N THR A 234 30.37 9.94 2.44
CA THR A 234 28.93 9.55 2.46
C THR A 234 28.32 9.17 1.11
N GLY A 235 29.18 8.83 0.14
CA GLY A 235 28.71 8.27 -1.12
C GLY A 235 27.98 6.95 -0.95
N TRP A 236 28.38 6.08 0.00
CA TRP A 236 27.83 4.72 0.07
C TRP A 236 26.38 4.69 0.58
N ALA A 237 26.04 5.44 1.65
CA ALA A 237 24.69 5.45 2.22
C ALA A 237 23.70 6.10 1.24
N TRP A 238 24.10 7.22 0.66
CA TRP A 238 23.34 7.86 -0.41
C TRP A 238 23.18 6.96 -1.65
N ARG A 239 24.24 6.26 -2.09
CA ARG A 239 24.14 5.26 -3.18
C ARG A 239 23.24 4.10 -2.81
N ALA A 240 23.30 3.62 -1.56
CA ALA A 240 22.42 2.57 -1.07
C ALA A 240 20.95 3.02 -1.12
N ILE A 241 20.64 4.25 -0.71
CA ILE A 241 19.31 4.86 -0.85
C ILE A 241 18.88 4.87 -2.32
N GLN A 242 19.73 5.38 -3.23
CA GLN A 242 19.42 5.44 -4.67
C GLN A 242 19.18 4.06 -5.28
N ILE A 243 20.01 3.07 -4.92
CA ILE A 243 19.86 1.68 -5.38
C ILE A 243 18.55 1.09 -4.82
N LEU A 244 18.27 1.27 -3.54
CA LEU A 244 17.10 0.72 -2.87
C LEU A 244 15.80 1.31 -3.43
N VAL A 245 15.73 2.64 -3.57
CA VAL A 245 14.60 3.35 -4.16
C VAL A 245 14.45 2.97 -5.63
N GLY A 246 15.53 3.02 -6.40
CA GLY A 246 15.54 2.67 -7.83
C GLY A 246 15.06 1.24 -8.08
N LEU A 247 15.57 0.27 -7.31
CA LEU A 247 15.14 -1.13 -7.37
C LEU A 247 13.66 -1.26 -7.01
N THR A 248 13.20 -0.56 -5.97
CA THR A 248 11.80 -0.60 -5.53
C THR A 248 10.86 -0.06 -6.61
N VAL A 249 11.20 1.08 -7.24
CA VAL A 249 10.43 1.67 -8.34
C VAL A 249 10.43 0.73 -9.54
N PHE A 250 11.59 0.20 -9.94
CA PHE A 250 11.73 -0.73 -11.06
C PHE A 250 10.86 -1.98 -10.88
N VAL A 251 10.98 -2.65 -9.73
CA VAL A 251 10.19 -3.86 -9.44
C VAL A 251 8.70 -3.53 -9.34
N THR A 252 8.34 -2.38 -8.79
CA THR A 252 6.94 -1.93 -8.74
C THR A 252 6.37 -1.80 -10.15
N ALA A 253 7.09 -1.12 -11.06
CA ALA A 253 6.71 -1.00 -12.47
C ALA A 253 6.58 -2.38 -13.15
N TRP A 254 7.64 -3.19 -13.07
CA TRP A 254 7.70 -4.52 -13.67
C TRP A 254 6.57 -5.43 -13.19
N SER A 255 6.22 -5.36 -11.91
CA SER A 255 5.20 -6.21 -11.32
C SER A 255 3.78 -5.97 -11.87
N GLY A 256 3.53 -4.84 -12.55
CA GLY A 256 2.27 -4.56 -13.25
C GLY A 256 2.12 -5.31 -14.58
N MET A 257 3.23 -5.64 -15.25
CA MET A 257 3.22 -6.23 -16.60
C MET A 257 2.41 -7.53 -16.71
N PRO A 258 2.52 -8.50 -15.78
CA PRO A 258 1.75 -9.74 -15.88
C PRO A 258 0.23 -9.55 -15.84
N TYR A 259 -0.26 -8.47 -15.22
CA TYR A 259 -1.69 -8.17 -15.19
C TYR A 259 -2.15 -7.56 -16.50
N ILE A 260 -1.35 -6.66 -17.06
CA ILE A 260 -1.63 -6.01 -18.34
C ILE A 260 -1.66 -7.04 -19.47
N THR A 261 -0.67 -7.92 -19.54
CA THR A 261 -0.60 -8.93 -20.60
C THR A 261 -1.76 -9.91 -20.55
N ARG A 262 -2.13 -10.38 -19.34
CA ARG A 262 -3.30 -11.24 -19.13
C ARG A 262 -4.61 -10.53 -19.49
N ALA A 263 -4.75 -9.26 -19.10
CA ALA A 263 -5.93 -8.47 -19.45
C ALA A 263 -6.08 -8.30 -20.97
N ILE A 264 -4.98 -8.05 -21.68
CA ILE A 264 -4.98 -7.93 -23.14
C ILE A 264 -5.34 -9.26 -23.81
N ALA A 265 -4.80 -10.38 -23.31
CA ALA A 265 -5.10 -11.71 -23.85
C ALA A 265 -6.60 -12.04 -23.74
N GLU A 266 -7.21 -11.74 -22.60
CA GLU A 266 -8.63 -12.01 -22.34
C GLU A 266 -9.57 -11.11 -23.18
N VAL A 267 -9.20 -9.85 -23.38
CA VAL A 267 -9.97 -8.94 -24.27
C VAL A 267 -9.89 -9.40 -25.72
N ARG A 268 -8.76 -9.99 -26.14
CA ARG A 268 -8.59 -10.52 -27.51
C ARG A 268 -9.40 -11.80 -27.72
N SER A 269 -9.41 -12.74 -26.76
CA SER A 269 -10.20 -13.96 -26.87
C SER A 269 -11.72 -13.72 -26.90
N ALA A 270 -12.19 -12.63 -26.27
CA ALA A 270 -13.60 -12.23 -26.28
C ALA A 270 -14.07 -11.58 -27.59
N ARG A 271 -13.20 -11.35 -28.57
CA ARG A 271 -13.56 -10.86 -29.92
C ARG A 271 -13.33 -11.95 -30.97
N PRO A 272 -14.22 -12.95 -31.10
CA PRO A 272 -14.23 -13.77 -32.30
C PRO A 272 -14.82 -12.96 -33.47
N GLU A 273 -14.02 -12.85 -34.52
CA GLU A 273 -14.25 -12.34 -35.89
C GLU A 273 -15.62 -11.72 -36.21
N GLN A 274 -15.66 -10.38 -36.24
CA GLN A 274 -16.51 -9.63 -37.18
C GLN A 274 -15.61 -9.12 -38.30
N SER A 275 -15.26 -9.98 -39.26
CA SER A 275 -14.65 -9.60 -40.53
C SER A 275 -15.16 -10.49 -41.63
#